data_AF-A0A7T8HFU9-F1
#
_entry.id   AF-A0A7T8HFU9-F1
#
_cell.length_a   1.000
_cell.length_b   1.000
_cell.length_c   1.000
_cell.angle_alpha   90.00
_cell.angle_beta   90.00
_cell.angle_gamma   90.00
#
_symmetry.space_group_name_H-M   'P 1'
#
loop_
_entity.id
_entity.type
_entity.pdbx_description
1 polymer ?
#
loop_
_entity_poly.entity_id
_entity_poly.type
_entity_poly.pdbx_seq_one_letter_code
_entity_poly.pdbx_strand_id
1 'polypeptide(L)'
;MSTEVPESDSLECPVCLQSAVQPVKLPCKHIFCFLCVKGASAQNQACPLCRSPITHGYLDAPEVVVLGQESPSEESSDEAYAWFYEGREGWWRYDDRTSKEMEEIYASSQDSGSTAELLIAGFIYVIDFENEVQY
;
A
#
# COMPACT_ATOMS: atom_id res chain seq x y z
N MET A 1 -27.39 16.16 23.84
CA MET A 1 -26.62 14.95 23.48
C MET A 1 -26.41 15.03 21.98
N SER A 2 -25.29 15.62 21.57
CA SER A 2 -24.94 15.76 20.16
C SER A 2 -24.42 14.41 19.69
N THR A 3 -25.09 13.79 18.72
CA THR A 3 -24.53 12.65 18.01
C THR A 3 -23.67 13.20 16.88
N GLU A 4 -22.38 13.27 17.13
CA GLU A 4 -21.36 13.53 16.13
C GLU A 4 -21.26 12.28 15.26
N VAL A 5 -21.50 12.42 13.95
CA VAL A 5 -21.30 11.35 12.97
C VAL A 5 -19.80 11.34 12.66
N PRO A 6 -19.06 10.25 12.89
CA PRO A 6 -17.62 10.28 12.68
C PRO A 6 -17.31 10.41 11.18
N GLU A 7 -16.54 11.46 10.87
CA GLU A 7 -15.91 11.72 9.57
C GLU A 7 -14.83 10.66 9.29
N SER A 8 -15.23 9.45 8.92
CA SER A 8 -14.29 8.42 8.45
C SER A 8 -14.76 7.81 7.14
N ASP A 9 -14.58 8.55 6.04
CA ASP A 9 -14.69 8.04 4.67
C ASP A 9 -13.51 7.10 4.29
N SER A 10 -12.76 6.60 5.27
CA SER A 10 -11.67 5.65 5.07
C SER A 10 -12.21 4.22 5.04
N LEU A 11 -12.11 3.54 3.90
CA LEU A 11 -12.39 2.11 3.81
C LEU A 11 -11.39 1.33 4.67
N GLU A 12 -11.85 0.37 5.48
CA GLU A 12 -10.98 -0.56 6.21
C GLU A 12 -10.71 -1.81 5.37
N CYS A 13 -9.44 -2.25 5.30
CA CYS A 13 -9.08 -3.49 4.62
C CYS A 13 -9.25 -4.70 5.55
N PRO A 14 -10.06 -5.71 5.19
CA PRO A 14 -10.32 -6.88 6.04
C PRO A 14 -9.16 -7.88 6.11
N VAL A 15 -8.04 -7.64 5.40
CA VAL A 15 -6.85 -8.50 5.43
C VAL A 15 -5.84 -7.98 6.45
N CYS A 16 -5.52 -6.68 6.43
CA CYS A 16 -4.58 -6.07 7.37
C CYS A 16 -5.25 -5.35 8.54
N LEU A 17 -6.58 -5.19 8.53
CA LEU A 17 -7.37 -4.51 9.56
C LEU A 17 -6.95 -3.04 9.78
N GLN A 18 -6.57 -2.37 8.70
CA GLN A 18 -6.12 -0.97 8.68
C GLN A 18 -6.80 -0.23 7.52
N SER A 19 -6.75 1.11 7.51
CA SER A 19 -7.26 1.94 6.41
C SER A 19 -6.67 1.53 5.06
N ALA A 20 -7.51 1.26 4.07
CA ALA A 20 -7.12 0.65 2.83
C ALA A 20 -6.23 1.57 2.00
N VAL A 21 -5.04 1.08 1.64
CA VAL A 21 -4.10 1.77 0.77
C VAL A 21 -4.29 1.27 -0.65
N GLN A 22 -4.50 2.21 -1.59
CA GLN A 22 -4.84 1.91 -2.98
C GLN A 22 -5.94 0.84 -3.06
N PRO A 23 -7.15 1.13 -2.53
CA PRO A 23 -8.21 0.15 -2.42
C PRO A 23 -8.60 -0.37 -3.82
N VAL A 24 -8.63 -1.68 -3.98
CA VAL A 24 -9.04 -2.35 -5.22
C VAL A 24 -10.30 -3.16 -4.99
N LYS A 25 -11.25 -3.06 -5.91
CA LYS A 25 -12.48 -3.85 -5.89
C LYS A 25 -12.29 -5.09 -6.74
N LEU A 26 -12.57 -6.27 -6.19
CA LEU A 26 -12.57 -7.53 -6.95
C LEU A 26 -13.87 -7.69 -7.76
N PRO A 27 -13.94 -8.62 -8.74
CA PRO A 27 -15.19 -8.92 -9.47
C PRO A 27 -16.33 -9.37 -8.56
N CYS A 28 -16.01 -9.99 -7.42
CA CYS A 28 -16.97 -10.35 -6.37
C CYS A 28 -17.42 -9.17 -5.48
N LYS A 29 -16.99 -7.94 -5.80
CA LYS A 29 -17.30 -6.66 -5.15
C LYS A 29 -16.67 -6.41 -3.78
N HIS A 30 -15.89 -7.33 -3.24
CA HIS A 30 -15.10 -7.09 -2.02
C HIS A 30 -13.90 -6.18 -2.31
N ILE A 31 -13.55 -5.33 -1.33
CA ILE A 31 -12.50 -4.31 -1.44
C ILE A 31 -11.37 -4.61 -0.45
N PHE A 32 -10.12 -4.44 -0.88
CA PHE A 32 -8.90 -4.67 -0.10
C PHE A 32 -7.82 -3.65 -0.48
N CYS A 33 -6.74 -3.53 0.30
CA CYS A 33 -5.52 -2.90 -0.20
C CYS A 33 -5.01 -3.69 -1.43
N PHE A 34 -4.46 -3.00 -2.42
CA PHE A 34 -3.84 -3.65 -3.58
C PHE A 34 -2.80 -4.70 -3.18
N LEU A 35 -1.85 -4.33 -2.30
CA LEU A 35 -0.79 -5.25 -1.87
C LEU A 35 -1.32 -6.43 -1.04
N CYS A 36 -2.36 -6.22 -0.23
CA CYS A 36 -2.97 -7.31 0.56
C CYS A 36 -3.61 -8.37 -0.34
N VAL A 37 -4.41 -7.94 -1.33
CA VAL A 37 -5.04 -8.91 -2.24
C VAL A 37 -4.02 -9.53 -3.19
N LYS A 38 -2.97 -8.80 -3.59
CA LYS A 38 -1.85 -9.33 -4.37
C LYS A 38 -1.13 -10.46 -3.63
N GLY A 39 -0.79 -10.24 -2.35
CA GLY A 39 -0.18 -11.27 -1.53
C GLY A 39 -1.07 -12.48 -1.31
N ALA A 40 -2.35 -12.27 -0.97
CA ALA A 40 -3.30 -13.37 -0.80
C ALA A 40 -3.49 -14.18 -2.10
N SER A 41 -3.58 -13.49 -3.25
CA SER A 41 -3.76 -14.12 -4.56
C SER A 41 -2.55 -14.94 -5.02
N ALA A 42 -1.35 -14.60 -4.55
CA ALA A 42 -0.14 -15.38 -4.82
C ALA A 42 -0.17 -16.76 -4.16
N GLN A 43 -0.85 -16.90 -3.01
CA GLN A 43 -1.02 -18.18 -2.33
C GLN A 43 -2.24 -18.95 -2.83
N ASN A 44 -3.34 -18.24 -3.09
CA ASN A 44 -4.59 -18.81 -3.56
C ASN A 44 -5.34 -17.78 -4.40
N GLN A 45 -5.57 -18.07 -5.68
CA GLN A 45 -6.21 -17.15 -6.65
C GLN A 45 -7.73 -16.98 -6.41
N ALA A 46 -8.10 -16.59 -5.20
CA ALA A 46 -9.47 -16.44 -4.74
C ALA A 46 -9.60 -15.28 -3.76
N CYS A 47 -10.78 -14.68 -3.70
CA CYS A 47 -11.11 -13.61 -2.77
C CYS A 47 -10.92 -14.07 -1.31
N PRO A 48 -10.19 -13.32 -0.47
CA PRO A 48 -9.99 -13.66 0.95
C PRO A 48 -11.30 -13.79 1.75
N LEU A 49 -12.36 -13.08 1.36
CA LEU A 49 -13.64 -13.07 2.08
C LEU A 49 -14.61 -14.16 1.61
N CYS A 50 -14.89 -14.22 0.30
CA CYS A 50 -15.93 -15.10 -0.24
C CYS A 50 -15.39 -16.26 -1.08
N ARG A 51 -14.07 -16.37 -1.25
CA ARG A 51 -13.41 -17.42 -2.03
C ARG A 51 -13.81 -17.47 -3.52
N SER A 52 -14.50 -16.46 -4.03
CA SER A 52 -14.75 -16.34 -5.46
C SER A 52 -13.41 -16.26 -6.22
N PRO A 53 -13.27 -16.94 -7.37
CA PRO A 53 -12.01 -16.96 -8.11
C PRO A 53 -11.63 -15.55 -8.56
N ILE A 54 -10.34 -15.25 -8.50
CA ILE A 54 -9.75 -14.04 -9.07
C ILE A 54 -9.18 -14.45 -10.43
N THR A 55 -9.71 -13.86 -11.51
CA THR A 55 -9.27 -14.21 -12.86
C THR A 55 -7.78 -13.92 -13.04
N HIS A 56 -7.08 -14.81 -13.75
CA HIS A 56 -5.67 -14.61 -14.05
C HIS A 56 -5.45 -13.26 -14.74
N GLY A 57 -4.45 -12.49 -14.28
CA GLY A 57 -4.14 -11.15 -14.80
C GLY A 57 -5.06 -10.03 -14.34
N TYR A 58 -6.08 -10.29 -13.52
CA TYR A 58 -6.95 -9.21 -12.98
C TYR A 58 -6.15 -8.14 -12.24
N LEU A 59 -5.15 -8.56 -11.48
CA LEU A 59 -4.32 -7.67 -10.66
C LEU A 59 -3.27 -6.90 -11.48
N ASP A 60 -3.13 -7.18 -12.77
CA ASP A 60 -2.26 -6.40 -13.66
C ASP A 60 -2.91 -5.06 -14.04
N ALA A 61 -4.25 -5.00 -14.03
CA ALA A 61 -5.05 -3.80 -14.29
C ALA A 61 -6.35 -3.80 -13.45
N PRO A 62 -6.25 -3.67 -12.12
CA PRO A 62 -7.40 -3.78 -11.22
C PRO A 62 -8.28 -2.52 -11.26
N GLU A 63 -9.57 -2.67 -10.91
CA GLU A 63 -10.45 -1.53 -10.65
C GLU A 63 -10.10 -0.88 -9.30
N VAL A 64 -9.38 0.25 -9.36
CA VAL A 64 -9.03 1.06 -8.18
C VAL A 64 -10.24 1.89 -7.75
N VAL A 65 -10.56 1.84 -6.47
CA VAL A 65 -11.62 2.64 -5.85
C VAL A 65 -11.06 4.02 -5.51
N VAL A 66 -11.64 5.07 -6.08
CA VAL A 66 -11.30 6.44 -5.70
C VAL A 66 -12.15 6.83 -4.49
N LEU A 67 -11.51 7.00 -3.34
CA LEU A 67 -12.15 7.58 -2.16
C LEU A 67 -12.05 9.10 -2.24
N GLY A 68 -13.18 9.79 -2.03
CA GLY A 68 -13.34 11.25 -1.90
C GLY A 68 -12.32 12.13 -2.62
N GLN A 69 -12.73 12.81 -3.69
CA GLN A 69 -11.91 13.79 -4.41
C GLN A 69 -11.33 14.85 -3.46
N GLU A 70 -10.05 14.72 -3.13
CA GLU A 70 -9.19 15.89 -3.09
C GLU A 70 -8.76 16.10 -4.54
N SER A 71 -9.38 17.07 -5.23
CA SER A 71 -8.70 17.69 -6.36
C SER A 71 -7.28 18.00 -5.91
N PRO A 72 -6.22 17.77 -6.71
CA PRO A 72 -4.90 18.26 -6.35
C PRO A 72 -5.04 19.78 -6.22
N SER A 73 -5.14 20.28 -4.99
CA SER A 73 -4.96 21.70 -4.73
C SER A 73 -3.52 21.94 -5.13
N GLU A 74 -3.31 22.69 -6.21
CA GLU A 74 -2.02 23.08 -6.78
C GLU A 74 -1.22 24.02 -5.83
N GLU A 75 -1.38 23.85 -4.52
CA GLU A 75 -0.86 24.72 -3.46
C GLU A 75 -0.44 23.89 -2.23
N SER A 76 0.55 23.01 -2.42
CA SER A 76 1.58 22.76 -1.40
C SER A 76 2.91 22.72 -2.15
N SER A 77 3.63 23.84 -2.12
CA SER A 77 5.03 23.92 -2.52
C SER A 77 5.92 23.38 -1.40
N ASP A 78 5.61 22.19 -0.89
CA ASP A 78 6.54 21.45 -0.04
C ASP A 78 7.30 20.48 -0.94
N GLU A 79 8.63 20.54 -0.92
CA GLU A 79 9.50 19.51 -1.49
C GLU A 79 9.24 18.18 -0.76
N ALA A 80 8.15 17.52 -1.11
CA ALA A 80 7.73 16.25 -0.53
C ALA A 80 8.58 15.13 -1.13
N TYR A 81 9.49 14.60 -0.32
CA TYR A 81 10.26 13.41 -0.66
C TYR A 81 9.34 12.18 -0.70
N ALA A 82 9.64 11.25 -1.61
CA ALA A 82 8.97 9.97 -1.70
C ALA A 82 10.02 8.87 -1.91
N TRP A 83 9.75 7.70 -1.34
CA TRP A 83 10.61 6.53 -1.51
C TRP A 83 10.25 5.78 -2.79
N PHE A 84 11.29 5.30 -3.48
CA PHE A 84 11.16 4.57 -4.74
C PHE A 84 11.95 3.26 -4.72
N TYR A 85 11.51 2.28 -5.52
CA TYR A 85 12.22 1.02 -5.76
C TYR A 85 12.40 0.77 -7.26
N GLU A 86 13.48 0.09 -7.60
CA GLU A 86 13.83 -0.21 -8.99
C GLU A 86 12.82 -1.20 -9.60
N GLY A 87 12.30 -0.84 -10.77
CA GLY A 87 11.47 -1.71 -11.61
C GLY A 87 12.20 -2.15 -12.88
N ARG A 88 11.52 -2.96 -13.70
CA ARG A 88 12.05 -3.41 -15.00
C ARG A 88 12.45 -2.25 -15.92
N GLU A 89 11.70 -1.14 -15.86
CA GLU A 89 11.92 0.08 -16.63
C GLU A 89 11.61 1.29 -15.76
N GLY A 90 12.62 1.79 -15.03
CA GLY A 90 12.51 2.98 -14.18
C GLY A 90 12.18 2.66 -12.73
N TRP A 91 11.58 3.64 -12.05
CA TRP A 91 11.38 3.65 -10.61
C TRP A 91 9.90 3.61 -10.25
N TRP A 92 9.53 2.72 -9.35
CA TRP A 92 8.19 2.65 -8.78
C TRP A 92 8.17 3.33 -7.43
N ARG A 93 7.16 4.14 -7.17
CA ARG A 93 6.95 4.73 -5.84
C ARG A 93 6.40 3.67 -4.89
N TYR A 94 6.90 3.62 -3.66
CA TYR A 94 6.25 2.85 -2.59
C TYR A 94 4.89 3.45 -2.26
N ASP A 95 3.98 2.63 -1.71
CA ASP A 95 2.72 3.17 -1.22
C ASP A 95 2.93 4.05 0.01
N ASP A 96 1.96 4.91 0.31
CA ASP A 96 2.12 5.95 1.34
C ASP A 96 2.34 5.37 2.74
N ARG A 97 1.81 4.18 3.04
CA ARG A 97 1.99 3.56 4.36
C ARG A 97 3.41 3.04 4.50
N THR A 98 3.88 2.26 3.53
CA THR A 98 5.26 1.73 3.54
C THR A 98 6.29 2.85 3.44
N SER A 99 6.01 3.91 2.67
CA SER A 99 6.90 5.08 2.59
C SER A 99 7.08 5.78 3.93
N LYS A 100 6.00 5.94 4.72
CA LYS A 100 6.08 6.55 6.05
C LYS A 100 6.85 5.68 7.03
N GLU A 101 6.61 4.37 7.02
CA GLU A 101 7.32 3.42 7.87
C GLU A 101 8.83 3.44 7.59
N MET A 102 9.24 3.46 6.32
CA MET A 102 10.66 3.59 5.95
C MET A 102 11.26 4.92 6.41
N GLU A 103 10.56 6.03 6.20
CA GLU A 103 11.03 7.35 6.63
C GLU A 103 11.23 7.42 8.15
N GLU A 104 10.30 6.88 8.92
CA GLU A 104 10.40 6.82 10.39
C GLU A 104 11.61 5.99 10.84
N ILE A 105 11.83 4.83 10.23
CA ILE A 105 12.99 3.97 10.54
C ILE A 105 14.27 4.70 10.18
N TYR A 106 14.38 5.23 8.95
CA TYR A 106 15.54 5.94 8.46
C TYR A 106 15.87 7.17 9.32
N ALA A 107 14.88 8.00 9.65
CA ALA A 107 15.07 9.18 10.49
C ALA A 107 15.42 8.83 11.94
N SER A 108 14.94 7.69 12.46
CA SER A 108 15.26 7.22 13.81
C SER A 108 16.67 6.62 13.93
N SER A 109 17.17 6.03 12.84
CA SER A 109 18.55 5.55 12.76
C SER A 109 19.48 6.74 12.54
N GLN A 110 20.24 7.11 13.58
CA GLN A 110 21.30 8.12 13.47
C GLN A 110 22.48 7.68 12.58
N ASP A 111 22.43 6.49 11.97
CA ASP A 111 23.52 5.86 11.24
C ASP A 111 23.00 5.21 9.95
N SER A 112 23.70 5.46 8.83
CA SER A 112 23.35 4.99 7.48
C SER A 112 23.47 3.46 7.29
N GLY A 113 23.91 2.72 8.31
CA GLY A 113 24.02 1.25 8.30
C GLY A 113 22.79 0.52 8.85
N SER A 114 21.64 1.18 8.97
CA SER A 114 20.41 0.54 9.45
C SER A 114 19.69 -0.19 8.31
N THR A 115 18.97 -1.26 8.66
CA THR A 115 18.11 -2.00 7.74
C THR A 115 16.66 -1.94 8.25
N ALA A 116 15.68 -1.86 7.35
CA ALA A 116 14.26 -1.98 7.69
C ALA A 116 13.71 -3.35 7.24
N GLU A 117 12.93 -4.03 8.08
CA GLU A 117 12.17 -5.23 7.71
C GLU A 117 10.72 -4.84 7.44
N LEU A 118 10.23 -5.03 6.21
CA LEU A 118 8.91 -4.58 5.76
C LEU A 118 8.09 -5.73 5.19
N LEU A 119 6.79 -5.78 5.52
CA LEU A 119 5.86 -6.74 4.94
C LEU A 119 5.23 -6.18 3.66
N ILE A 120 5.70 -6.62 2.49
CA ILE A 120 5.21 -6.16 1.19
C ILE A 120 4.56 -7.32 0.44
N ALA A 121 3.28 -7.18 0.14
CA ALA A 121 2.47 -8.19 -0.55
C ALA A 121 2.60 -9.60 0.04
N GLY A 122 2.68 -9.72 1.37
CA GLY A 122 2.75 -11.00 2.08
C GLY A 122 4.16 -11.61 2.20
N PHE A 123 5.20 -10.92 1.77
CA PHE A 123 6.60 -11.32 1.92
C PHE A 123 7.36 -10.30 2.77
N ILE A 124 8.30 -10.77 3.58
CA ILE A 124 9.20 -9.89 4.34
C ILE A 124 10.35 -9.52 3.40
N TYR A 125 10.58 -8.22 3.25
CA TYR A 125 11.71 -7.66 2.54
C TYR A 125 12.61 -6.92 3.52
N VAL A 126 13.90 -6.92 3.23
CA VAL A 126 14.88 -6.10 3.93
C VAL A 126 15.26 -4.93 3.03
N ILE A 127 15.12 -3.72 3.53
CA ILE A 127 15.61 -2.50 2.90
C ILE A 127 16.94 -2.15 3.57
N ASP A 128 18.01 -2.18 2.80
CA ASP A 128 19.34 -1.77 3.21
C ASP A 128 19.56 -0.32 2.75
N PHE A 129 19.56 0.61 3.71
CA PHE A 129 19.73 2.03 3.42
C PHE A 129 21.16 2.42 3.06
N GLU A 130 22.16 1.61 3.43
CA GLU A 130 23.58 1.86 3.09
C GLU A 130 23.84 1.54 1.62
N ASN A 131 23.30 0.40 1.18
CA ASN A 131 23.50 -0.13 -0.16
C ASN A 131 22.39 0.27 -1.14
N GLU A 132 21.34 0.96 -0.67
CA GLU A 132 20.17 1.38 -1.45
C GLU A 132 19.48 0.22 -2.19
N VAL A 133 19.35 -0.94 -1.53
CA VAL A 133 18.78 -2.16 -2.12
C VAL A 133 17.67 -2.77 -1.26
N GLN A 134 16.72 -3.41 -1.95
CA GLN A 134 15.67 -4.25 -1.38
C GLN A 134 15.90 -5.71 -1.77
N TYR A 135 15.78 -6.65 -0.82
CA TYR A 135 15.82 -8.09 -1.09
C TYR A 135 14.90 -8.93 -0.21
#